data_AF-A0A1Z9BYP8-F1
#
_entry.id   AF-A0A1Z9BYP8-F1
#
_cell.length_a   1.000
_cell.length_b   1.000
_cell.length_c   1.000
_cell.angle_alpha   90.00
_cell.angle_beta   90.00
_cell.angle_gamma   90.00
#
_symmetry.space_group_name_H-M   'P 1'
#
loop_
_entity.id
_entity.type
_entity.pdbx_description
1 polymer ?
#
loop_
_entity_poly.entity_id
_entity_poly.type
_entity_poly.pdbx_seq_one_letter_code
_entity_poly.pdbx_strand_id
1 'polypeptide(L)'
;NLARIRFGYLERRHEERRGQLIIDALEKMLNTPVPQEIREQLTTGADELALVRSGLDDTMRNAYNEIREIFNSRENVVDLRTASFVLAIERIAKKYESMGL
;
A
#
# COMPACT_ATOMS: atom_id res chain seq x y z
N ASN A 1 3.22 0.33 -17.70
CA ASN A 1 3.42 0.82 -19.09
C ASN A 1 3.74 2.31 -19.24
N LEU A 2 3.39 3.18 -18.28
CA LEU A 2 3.76 4.62 -18.33
C LEU A 2 5.21 4.90 -17.87
N ALA A 3 5.70 4.19 -16.85
CA ALA A 3 7.01 4.48 -16.24
C ALA A 3 8.23 3.91 -17.00
N ARG A 4 8.04 3.05 -18.01
CA ARG A 4 9.10 2.27 -18.72
C ARG A 4 10.08 1.48 -17.83
N ILE A 5 9.90 1.47 -16.51
CA ILE A 5 10.71 0.77 -15.51
C ILE A 5 9.77 -0.13 -14.70
N ARG A 6 10.28 -1.28 -14.23
CA ARG A 6 9.55 -2.21 -13.36
C ARG A 6 9.23 -1.53 -12.03
N PHE A 7 7.97 -1.62 -11.59
CA PHE A 7 7.52 -0.94 -10.37
C PHE A 7 8.29 -1.47 -9.15
N GLY A 8 8.75 -0.56 -8.28
CA GLY A 8 9.55 -0.90 -7.10
C GLY A 8 11.01 -1.26 -7.33
N TYR A 9 11.54 -1.21 -8.57
CA TYR A 9 12.92 -1.65 -8.83
C TYR A 9 14.00 -0.75 -8.17
N LEU A 10 13.80 0.57 -8.21
CA LEU A 10 14.69 1.53 -7.54
C LEU A 10 14.59 1.40 -6.01
N GLU A 11 13.36 1.33 -5.49
CA GLU A 11 13.09 1.20 -4.06
C GLU A 11 13.64 -0.10 -3.50
N ARG A 12 13.48 -1.22 -4.22
CA ARG A 12 14.04 -2.52 -3.86
C ARG A 12 15.54 -2.43 -3.61
N ARG A 13 16.32 -1.87 -4.54
CA ARG A 13 17.79 -1.71 -4.35
C ARG A 13 18.13 -0.87 -3.12
N HIS A 14 17.31 0.13 -2.81
CA HIS A 14 17.47 0.95 -1.61
C HIS A 14 17.12 0.16 -0.33
N GLU A 15 16.06 -0.65 -0.35
CA GLU A 15 15.67 -1.55 0.74
C GLU A 15 16.73 -2.62 1.01
N GLU A 16 17.21 -3.31 -0.03
CA GLU A 16 18.24 -4.34 0.08
C GLU A 16 19.52 -3.77 0.72
N ARG A 17 19.94 -2.56 0.29
CA ARG A 17 21.10 -1.86 0.89
C ARG A 17 20.85 -1.49 2.36
N ARG A 18 19.65 -1.02 2.69
CA ARG A 18 19.29 -0.68 4.07
C ARG A 18 19.26 -1.92 4.96
N GLY A 19 18.73 -3.02 4.46
CA GLY A 19 18.77 -4.33 5.12
C GLY A 19 20.19 -4.77 5.42
N GLN A 20 21.11 -4.63 4.45
CA GLN A 20 22.52 -4.95 4.66
C GLN A 20 23.16 -4.10 5.77
N LEU A 21 22.89 -2.79 5.80
CA LEU A 21 23.41 -1.91 6.86
C LEU A 21 22.90 -2.28 8.25
N ILE A 22 21.66 -2.75 8.36
CA ILE A 22 21.08 -3.23 9.63
C ILE A 22 21.80 -4.51 10.09
N ILE A 23 22.04 -5.45 9.17
CA ILE A 23 22.76 -6.69 9.47
C ILE A 23 24.17 -6.38 9.95
N ASP A 24 24.90 -5.53 9.23
CA ASP A 24 26.28 -5.16 9.58
C ASP A 24 26.33 -4.51 10.98
N ALA A 25 25.33 -3.68 11.32
CA ALA A 25 25.22 -3.08 12.64
C ALA A 25 24.94 -4.12 13.74
N LEU A 26 24.04 -5.07 13.49
CA LEU A 26 23.72 -6.15 14.44
C LEU A 26 24.91 -7.07 14.69
N GLU A 27 25.60 -7.50 13.64
CA GLU A 27 26.78 -8.37 13.74
C GLU A 27 27.91 -7.66 14.50
N LYS A 28 28.09 -6.35 14.27
CA LYS A 28 29.06 -5.54 15.01
C LYS A 28 28.70 -5.39 16.49
N MET A 29 27.42 -5.26 16.83
CA MET A 29 26.96 -5.12 18.21
C MET A 29 27.00 -6.44 18.99
N LEU A 30 26.64 -7.55 18.35
CA LEU A 30 26.54 -8.87 18.97
C LEU A 30 27.82 -9.69 18.85
N ASN A 31 28.78 -9.22 18.05
CA ASN A 31 30.04 -9.90 17.71
C ASN A 31 29.84 -11.36 17.26
N THR A 32 28.70 -11.63 16.64
CA THR A 32 28.23 -12.96 16.23
C THR A 32 27.49 -12.79 14.90
N PRO A 33 27.65 -13.70 13.93
CA PRO A 33 26.91 -13.62 12.67
C PRO A 33 25.41 -13.77 12.87
N VAL A 34 24.63 -13.02 12.10
CA VAL A 34 23.17 -13.17 12.04
C VAL A 34 22.84 -14.46 11.28
N PRO A 35 21.85 -15.26 11.73
CA PRO A 35 21.40 -16.46 11.02
C PRO A 35 21.08 -16.19 9.55
N GLN A 36 21.41 -17.15 8.68
CA GLN A 36 21.26 -16.99 7.23
C GLN A 36 19.81 -16.73 6.82
N GLU A 37 18.82 -17.36 7.47
CA GLU A 37 17.41 -17.12 7.14
C GLU A 37 17.00 -15.67 7.43
N ILE A 38 17.49 -15.09 8.54
CA ILE A 38 17.20 -13.70 8.91
C ILE A 38 17.89 -12.73 7.96
N ARG A 39 19.13 -13.04 7.57
CA ARG A 39 19.87 -12.26 6.57
C ARG A 39 19.09 -12.19 5.27
N GLU A 40 18.68 -13.32 4.73
CA GLU A 40 17.92 -13.39 3.47
C GLU A 40 16.60 -12.62 3.54
N GLN A 41 15.87 -12.73 4.66
CA GLN A 41 14.62 -11.98 4.85
C GLN A 41 14.83 -10.46 4.90
N LEU A 42 15.88 -9.99 5.58
CA LEU A 42 16.16 -8.55 5.73
C LEU A 42 16.76 -7.93 4.47
N THR A 43 17.54 -8.69 3.69
CA THR A 43 18.17 -8.20 2.46
C THR A 43 17.29 -8.34 1.23
N THR A 44 16.12 -8.99 1.32
CA THR A 44 15.23 -9.16 0.17
C THR A 44 14.18 -8.05 0.15
N GLY A 45 14.33 -7.06 -0.73
CA GLY A 45 13.31 -6.05 -0.95
C GLY A 45 12.09 -6.62 -1.69
N ALA A 46 10.94 -5.94 -1.58
CA ALA A 46 9.68 -6.41 -2.14
C ALA A 46 9.77 -6.54 -3.68
N ASP A 47 9.15 -7.59 -4.22
CA ASP A 47 8.99 -7.71 -5.68
C ASP A 47 7.74 -6.96 -6.17
N GLU A 48 7.65 -6.75 -7.48
CA GLU A 48 6.53 -6.03 -8.09
C GLU A 48 5.18 -6.69 -7.76
N LEU A 49 5.12 -8.01 -7.67
CA LEU A 49 3.90 -8.73 -7.36
C LEU A 49 3.44 -8.47 -5.92
N ALA A 50 4.37 -8.49 -4.96
CA ALA A 50 4.13 -8.16 -3.58
C ALA A 50 3.66 -6.71 -3.42
N LEU A 51 4.31 -5.77 -4.12
CA LEU A 51 3.91 -4.36 -4.11
C LEU A 51 2.50 -4.15 -4.70
N VAL A 52 2.19 -4.79 -5.83
CA VAL A 52 0.86 -4.72 -6.44
C VAL A 52 -0.21 -5.31 -5.51
N ARG A 53 0.08 -6.45 -4.87
CA ARG A 53 -0.86 -7.08 -3.92
C ARG A 53 -1.07 -6.22 -2.68
N SER A 54 -0.01 -5.64 -2.13
CA SER A 54 -0.11 -4.72 -0.98
C SER A 54 -0.93 -3.49 -1.33
N GLY A 55 -0.65 -2.85 -2.47
CA GLY A 55 -1.40 -1.68 -2.93
C GLY A 55 -2.87 -2.00 -3.20
N LEU A 56 -3.16 -3.20 -3.72
CA LEU A 56 -4.53 -3.67 -3.89
C LEU A 56 -5.23 -3.90 -2.54
N ASP A 57 -4.59 -4.56 -1.58
CA ASP A 57 -5.15 -4.79 -0.24
C ASP A 57 -5.50 -3.46 0.45
N ASP A 58 -4.58 -2.50 0.43
CA ASP A 58 -4.80 -1.17 0.99
C ASP A 58 -5.94 -0.42 0.30
N THR A 59 -5.97 -0.43 -1.04
CA THR A 59 -7.02 0.23 -1.83
C THR A 59 -8.38 -0.38 -1.53
N MET A 60 -8.47 -1.71 -1.47
CA MET A 60 -9.72 -2.42 -1.23
C MET A 60 -10.21 -2.21 0.21
N ARG A 61 -9.31 -2.25 1.20
CA ARG A 61 -9.65 -1.99 2.60
C ARG A 61 -10.17 -0.57 2.81
N ASN A 62 -9.50 0.42 2.23
CA ASN A 62 -9.91 1.81 2.31
C ASN A 62 -11.25 2.04 1.61
N ALA A 63 -11.42 1.52 0.40
CA ALA A 63 -12.69 1.64 -0.33
C ALA A 63 -13.86 1.01 0.46
N TYR A 64 -13.67 -0.17 1.03
CA TYR A 64 -14.69 -0.80 1.85
C TYR A 64 -15.03 0.02 3.10
N ASN A 65 -14.04 0.56 3.80
CA ASN A 65 -14.27 1.38 4.99
C ASN A 65 -15.12 2.61 4.67
N GLU A 66 -14.83 3.32 3.57
CA GLU A 66 -15.62 4.47 3.13
C GLU A 66 -17.07 4.07 2.78
N ILE A 67 -17.27 2.97 2.05
CA ILE A 67 -18.60 2.46 1.71
C ILE A 67 -19.37 2.08 2.98
N ARG A 68 -18.72 1.37 3.91
CA ARG A 68 -19.30 0.96 5.20
C ARG A 68 -19.69 2.16 6.04
N GLU A 69 -18.89 3.22 6.04
CA GLU A 69 -19.19 4.43 6.79
C GLU A 69 -20.42 5.15 6.24
N ILE A 70 -20.57 5.26 4.92
CA ILE A 70 -21.78 5.80 4.29
C ILE A 70 -23.00 4.94 4.63
N PHE A 71 -22.87 3.62 4.53
CA PHE A 71 -23.95 2.69 4.84
C PHE A 71 -24.43 2.82 6.29
N ASN A 72 -23.51 2.96 7.25
CA ASN A 72 -23.89 3.08 8.67
C ASN A 72 -24.35 4.49 9.07
N SER A 73 -23.99 5.53 8.33
CA SER A 73 -24.25 6.93 8.70
C SER A 73 -25.53 7.51 8.10
N ARG A 74 -26.14 6.85 7.11
CA ARG A 74 -27.27 7.41 6.36
C ARG A 74 -28.46 6.46 6.36
N GLU A 75 -29.54 6.87 7.01
CA GLU A 75 -30.77 6.07 7.14
C GLU A 75 -31.39 5.66 5.80
N ASN A 76 -31.21 6.47 4.75
CA ASN A 76 -31.76 6.21 3.41
C ASN A 76 -30.89 5.30 2.54
N VAL A 77 -29.74 4.83 3.05
CA VAL A 77 -28.82 3.96 2.31
C VAL A 77 -29.03 2.52 2.77
N VAL A 78 -29.83 1.78 2.00
CA VAL A 78 -30.36 0.47 2.41
C VAL A 78 -29.42 -0.71 2.16
N ASP A 79 -28.38 -0.54 1.35
CA ASP A 79 -27.38 -1.57 1.08
C ASP A 79 -26.01 -0.99 0.68
N LEU A 80 -24.97 -1.84 0.69
CA LEU A 80 -23.60 -1.45 0.33
C LEU A 80 -23.45 -1.05 -1.14
N ARG A 81 -24.33 -1.52 -2.03
CA ARG A 81 -24.30 -1.15 -3.46
C ARG A 81 -24.71 0.32 -3.60
N THR A 82 -25.78 0.71 -2.95
CA THR A 82 -26.27 2.09 -2.88
C THR A 82 -25.24 2.99 -2.22
N ALA A 83 -24.63 2.55 -1.10
CA ALA A 83 -23.54 3.27 -0.47
C ALA A 83 -22.34 3.50 -1.41
N SER A 84 -22.01 2.50 -2.23
CA SER A 84 -20.94 2.61 -3.24
C SER A 84 -21.28 3.63 -4.34
N PHE A 85 -22.53 3.68 -4.79
CA PHE A 85 -22.98 4.69 -5.76
C PHE A 85 -22.94 6.10 -5.16
N VAL A 86 -23.41 6.27 -3.92
CA VAL A 86 -23.32 7.53 -3.19
C VAL A 86 -21.86 8.01 -3.12
N LEU A 87 -20.93 7.12 -2.71
CA LEU A 87 -19.51 7.45 -2.66
C LEU A 87 -18.96 7.89 -4.02
N ALA A 88 -19.31 7.17 -5.09
CA ALA A 88 -18.86 7.49 -6.44
C ALA A 88 -19.37 8.87 -6.91
N ILE A 89 -20.65 9.15 -6.69
CA ILE A 89 -21.28 10.43 -7.06
C ILE A 89 -20.63 11.58 -6.30
N GLU A 90 -20.41 11.44 -4.99
CA GLU A 90 -19.76 12.47 -4.18
C GLU A 90 -18.33 12.77 -4.61
N ARG A 91 -17.57 11.72 -4.96
CA ARG A 91 -16.20 11.88 -5.50
C ARG A 91 -16.21 12.62 -6.84
N ILE A 92 -17.15 12.30 -7.72
CA ILE A 92 -17.31 12.98 -9.01
C ILE A 92 -17.72 14.44 -8.80
N ALA A 93 -18.73 14.70 -7.96
CA ALA A 93 -19.20 16.04 -7.66
C ALA A 93 -18.09 16.93 -7.11
N LYS A 94 -17.30 16.43 -6.14
CA LYS A 94 -16.12 17.14 -5.60
C LYS A 94 -15.08 17.46 -6.68
N LYS A 95 -14.93 16.59 -7.67
CA LYS A 95 -14.01 16.86 -8.80
C LYS A 95 -14.53 17.99 -9.69
N TYR A 96 -15.81 18.01 -10.02
CA TYR A 96 -16.41 19.12 -10.76
C TYR A 96 -16.33 20.44 -9.98
N GLU A 97 -16.66 20.43 -8.69
CA GLU A 97 -16.55 21.60 -7.82
C GLU A 97 -15.12 22.15 -7.78
N SER A 98 -14.11 21.27 -7.68
CA SER A 98 -12.70 21.67 -7.73
C SER A 98 -12.25 22.27 -9.06
N MET A 99 -13.00 22.01 -10.14
CA MET A 99 -12.79 22.60 -11.47
C MET A 99 -13.58 23.89 -11.67
N GLY A 100 -14.39 24.32 -10.69
CA GLY A 100 -15.22 25.53 -10.76
C GLY A 100 -16.51 25.36 -11.57
N LEU A 101 -17.00 24.12 -11.71
CA LEU A 101 -18.27 23.75 -12.34
C LEU A 101 -19.27 23.28 -11.27
#